data_AF-A0A7C3ZCQ8-F1
#
_entry.id   AF-A0A7C3ZCQ8-F1
#
_cell.length_a   1.000
_cell.length_b   1.000
_cell.length_c   1.000
_cell.angle_alpha   90.00
_cell.angle_beta   90.00
_cell.angle_gamma   90.00
#
_symmetry.space_group_name_H-M   'P 1'
#
loop_
_entity.id
_entity.type
_entity.pdbx_description
1 polymer ?
#
loop_
_entity_poly.entity_id
_entity_poly.type
_entity_poly.pdbx_seq_one_letter_code
_entity_poly.pdbx_strand_id
1 'polypeptide(L)'
;MFGPDIFKEEIDQFLETGQVELATDKGGGSYGTYVMPCQAFGLLDTSYMEGGPPVRLTPRGKQILEARRVILGDDGLTKIILQGGVITREIIMAMGRHFSLNGMIHNQKELDLLTAAFFQPYADSSKVRDTYARFKDTVRWALASIKEQNRTSTELIRLNYQKVVLASLPEITPVELAWADYELHRRVHLALELLLGALTETLRRLAEGTIDQVIAEWKGEKDLPPILRQFFPTTAPPLDLVLKEVAGGLPEDAFLQIPMRNYEGLKEPVHQALCALALLLACSRQTQSLRASGILPDRSHYLERVFALLEEREYQPVREAMKALLVQGAVEPHLRTTLRKMGQGQKCSLRFFPEGAVLRPTGTGVYPGFSGDRLRNVLGMLADLGFCNRHE
;
A
#
# COMPACT_ATOMS: atom_id res chain seq x y z
N MET A 1 -5.02 1.61 9.29
CA MET A 1 -4.59 2.86 9.94
C MET A 1 -5.75 3.82 9.79
N PHE A 2 -6.47 4.06 10.88
CA PHE A 2 -7.44 5.15 10.88
C PHE A 2 -6.67 6.43 10.59
N GLY A 3 -7.11 7.20 9.59
CA GLY A 3 -6.48 8.48 9.29
C GLY A 3 -6.49 9.38 10.54
N PRO A 4 -5.45 10.18 10.76
CA PRO A 4 -5.36 11.07 11.93
C PRO A 4 -6.56 12.03 12.03
N ASP A 5 -7.25 12.27 10.92
CA ASP A 5 -8.37 13.22 10.84
C ASP A 5 -9.74 12.62 11.18
N ILE A 6 -9.86 11.28 11.33
CA ILE A 6 -11.17 10.62 11.54
C ILE A 6 -11.79 10.99 12.88
N PHE A 7 -10.96 11.31 13.88
CA PHE A 7 -11.39 11.67 15.24
C PHE A 7 -10.92 13.07 15.64
N LYS A 8 -10.57 13.93 14.68
CA LYS A 8 -9.99 15.24 14.97
C LYS A 8 -10.95 16.11 15.80
N GLU A 9 -12.22 16.16 15.41
CA GLU A 9 -13.27 16.90 16.12
C GLU A 9 -13.46 16.36 17.55
N GLU A 10 -13.50 15.03 17.71
CA GLU A 10 -13.61 14.38 19.01
C GLU A 10 -12.39 14.64 19.91
N ILE A 11 -11.18 14.66 19.33
CA ILE A 11 -9.93 14.97 20.04
C ILE A 11 -9.93 16.45 20.47
N ASP A 12 -10.26 17.37 19.58
CA ASP A 12 -10.30 18.81 19.85
C ASP A 12 -11.33 19.10 20.96
N GLN A 13 -12.53 18.51 20.89
CA GLN A 13 -13.56 18.60 21.93
C GLN A 13 -13.08 18.07 23.29
N PHE A 14 -12.40 16.91 23.29
CA PHE A 14 -11.88 16.32 24.53
C PHE A 14 -10.79 17.19 25.16
N LEU A 15 -9.91 17.78 24.35
CA LEU A 15 -8.87 18.70 24.83
C LEU A 15 -9.47 19.95 25.48
N GLU A 16 -10.52 20.52 24.87
CA GLU A 16 -11.22 21.70 25.39
C GLU A 16 -12.05 21.43 26.65
N THR A 17 -12.89 20.39 26.61
CA THR A 17 -13.93 20.18 27.65
C THR A 17 -13.56 19.11 28.69
N GLY A 18 -12.52 18.31 28.42
CA GLY A 18 -12.14 17.18 29.25
C GLY A 18 -13.05 15.95 29.11
N GLN A 19 -14.01 15.98 28.19
CA GLN A 19 -14.85 14.84 27.88
C GLN A 19 -15.28 14.81 26.41
N VAL A 20 -15.63 13.63 25.90
CA VAL A 20 -16.18 13.46 24.56
C VAL A 20 -17.15 12.31 24.52
N GLU A 21 -18.25 12.47 23.80
CA GLU A 21 -19.24 11.41 23.59
C GLU A 21 -18.91 10.63 22.32
N LEU A 22 -18.71 9.32 22.45
CA LEU A 22 -18.53 8.42 21.33
C LEU A 22 -19.88 7.86 20.88
N ALA A 23 -20.19 8.03 19.61
CA ALA A 23 -21.40 7.49 19.00
C ALA A 23 -21.39 5.96 18.99
N THR A 24 -22.55 5.36 19.26
CA THR A 24 -22.74 3.90 19.33
C THR A 24 -22.75 3.22 17.95
N ASP A 25 -22.90 4.00 16.87
CA ASP A 25 -23.06 3.55 15.49
C ASP A 25 -21.77 3.62 14.65
N LYS A 26 -20.70 4.24 15.16
CA LYS A 26 -19.40 4.39 14.48
C LYS A 26 -18.50 3.13 14.53
N GLY A 27 -19.08 1.94 14.71
CA GLY A 27 -18.34 0.66 14.75
C GLY A 27 -18.08 0.06 13.36
N GLY A 28 -16.83 -0.35 13.07
CA GLY A 28 -16.54 -1.20 11.90
C GLY A 28 -15.17 -1.02 11.22
N GLY A 29 -14.57 0.17 11.30
CA GLY A 29 -13.27 0.43 10.66
C GLY A 29 -12.11 -0.35 11.29
N SER A 30 -12.22 -0.66 12.59
CA SER A 30 -11.20 -1.41 13.35
C SER A 30 -11.24 -2.88 12.97
N TYR A 31 -12.44 -3.42 12.82
CA TYR A 31 -12.66 -4.79 12.40
C TYR A 31 -11.99 -5.07 11.03
N GLY A 32 -12.24 -4.24 10.02
CA GLY A 32 -11.61 -4.42 8.70
C GLY A 32 -10.07 -4.30 8.72
N THR A 33 -9.51 -3.56 9.68
CA THR A 33 -8.06 -3.39 9.84
C THR A 33 -7.41 -4.60 10.50
N TYR A 34 -8.05 -5.19 11.53
CA TYR A 34 -7.40 -6.18 12.40
C TYR A 34 -7.88 -7.63 12.19
N VAL A 35 -9.01 -7.86 11.52
CA VAL A 35 -9.55 -9.23 11.34
C VAL A 35 -8.56 -10.16 10.64
N MET A 36 -7.95 -9.71 9.52
CA MET A 36 -7.04 -10.54 8.74
C MET A 36 -5.72 -10.83 9.47
N PRO A 37 -5.03 -9.83 10.10
CA PRO A 37 -3.89 -10.12 10.96
C PRO A 37 -4.20 -11.08 12.10
N CYS A 38 -5.31 -10.86 12.82
CA CYS A 38 -5.70 -11.73 13.94
C CYS A 38 -6.02 -13.15 13.47
N GLN A 39 -6.61 -13.33 12.29
CA GLN A 39 -6.80 -14.65 11.69
C GLN A 39 -5.47 -15.30 11.32
N ALA A 40 -4.52 -14.56 10.72
CA ALA A 40 -3.22 -15.09 10.32
C ALA A 40 -2.40 -15.64 11.50
N PHE A 41 -2.58 -15.09 12.70
CA PHE A 41 -1.94 -15.55 13.93
C PHE A 41 -2.81 -16.50 14.78
N GLY A 42 -3.95 -16.94 14.24
CA GLY A 42 -4.84 -17.90 14.89
C GLY A 42 -5.53 -17.35 16.13
N LEU A 43 -5.76 -16.05 16.21
CA LEU A 43 -6.53 -15.39 17.28
C LEU A 43 -8.02 -15.39 17.01
N LEU A 44 -8.38 -15.27 15.72
CA LEU A 44 -9.75 -15.29 15.22
C LEU A 44 -9.96 -16.42 14.22
N ASP A 45 -11.16 -16.97 14.23
CA ASP A 45 -11.64 -17.92 13.26
C ASP A 45 -12.83 -17.33 12.50
N THR A 46 -12.79 -17.45 11.18
CA THR A 46 -13.84 -16.98 10.26
C THR A 46 -14.52 -18.14 9.53
N SER A 47 -14.30 -19.39 9.95
CA SER A 47 -15.00 -20.54 9.40
C SER A 47 -16.50 -20.34 9.60
N TYR A 48 -17.24 -20.23 8.50
CA TYR A 48 -18.68 -20.01 8.55
C TYR A 48 -19.37 -21.21 9.20
N MET A 49 -20.20 -20.93 10.19
CA MET A 49 -21.12 -21.88 10.80
C MET A 49 -22.51 -21.29 10.64
N GLU A 50 -23.45 -22.04 10.06
CA GLU A 50 -24.84 -21.59 9.92
C GLU A 50 -25.38 -21.08 11.27
N GLY A 51 -25.91 -19.84 11.27
CA GLY A 51 -26.49 -19.20 12.45
C GLY A 51 -25.50 -18.62 13.48
N GLY A 52 -24.19 -18.67 13.23
CA GLY A 52 -23.16 -18.11 14.12
C GLY A 52 -22.73 -16.67 13.78
N PRO A 53 -22.05 -15.97 14.72
CA PRO A 53 -21.38 -14.71 14.39
C PRO A 53 -20.31 -14.95 13.32
N PRO A 54 -20.05 -13.98 12.42
CA PRO A 54 -19.14 -14.15 11.28
C PRO A 54 -17.68 -14.38 11.69
N VAL A 55 -17.34 -14.12 12.96
CA VAL A 55 -16.02 -14.28 13.54
C VAL A 55 -16.13 -14.81 14.97
N ARG A 56 -15.22 -15.71 15.34
CA ARG A 56 -15.12 -16.30 16.67
C ARG A 56 -13.70 -16.18 17.22
N LEU A 57 -13.59 -16.04 18.55
CA LEU A 57 -12.30 -16.13 19.24
C LEU A 57 -11.86 -17.60 19.32
N THR A 58 -10.64 -17.87 18.91
CA THR A 58 -9.98 -19.17 19.13
C THR A 58 -9.61 -19.34 20.59
N PRO A 59 -9.21 -20.54 21.06
CA PRO A 59 -8.67 -20.72 22.42
C PRO A 59 -7.51 -19.75 22.73
N ARG A 60 -6.62 -19.52 21.75
CA ARG A 60 -5.52 -18.56 21.86
C ARG A 60 -6.03 -17.12 21.98
N GLY A 61 -7.00 -16.72 21.14
CA GLY A 61 -7.63 -15.40 21.24
C GLY A 61 -8.33 -15.16 22.59
N LYS A 62 -8.99 -16.19 23.13
CA LYS A 62 -9.64 -16.13 24.45
C LYS A 62 -8.65 -15.90 25.58
N GLN A 63 -7.47 -16.54 25.54
CA GLN A 63 -6.43 -16.34 26.56
C GLN A 63 -5.92 -14.89 26.61
N ILE A 64 -5.74 -14.28 25.44
CA ILE A 64 -5.31 -12.87 25.34
C ILE A 64 -6.41 -11.94 25.85
N LEU A 65 -7.66 -12.17 25.44
CA LEU A 65 -8.81 -11.40 25.93
C LEU A 65 -8.91 -11.48 27.47
N GLU A 66 -8.75 -12.68 28.04
CA GLU A 66 -8.80 -12.90 29.48
C GLU A 66 -7.66 -12.16 30.21
N ALA A 67 -6.43 -12.25 29.69
CA ALA A 67 -5.29 -11.52 30.24
C ALA A 67 -5.52 -9.99 30.22
N ARG A 68 -6.24 -9.49 29.22
CA ARG A 68 -6.61 -8.08 29.11
C ARG A 68 -7.76 -7.69 30.06
N ARG A 69 -8.77 -8.55 30.21
CA ARG A 69 -9.90 -8.35 31.14
C ARG A 69 -9.46 -8.27 32.59
N VAL A 70 -8.50 -9.08 33.02
CA VAL A 70 -7.96 -9.05 34.40
C VAL A 70 -7.45 -7.65 34.78
N ILE A 71 -6.92 -6.89 33.81
CA ILE A 71 -6.39 -5.54 34.05
C ILE A 71 -7.45 -4.47 33.85
N LEU A 72 -8.24 -4.58 32.78
CA LEU A 72 -9.18 -3.53 32.40
C LEU A 72 -10.52 -3.62 33.13
N GLY A 73 -10.85 -4.77 33.72
CA GLY A 73 -12.20 -5.08 34.16
C GLY A 73 -13.18 -5.24 32.99
N ASP A 74 -14.43 -5.53 33.32
CA ASP A 74 -15.54 -5.61 32.34
C ASP A 74 -16.23 -4.25 32.11
N ASP A 75 -16.00 -3.29 33.01
CA ASP A 75 -16.52 -1.93 32.95
C ASP A 75 -15.38 -0.92 32.72
N GLY A 76 -15.68 0.20 32.04
CA GLY A 76 -14.72 1.28 31.77
C GLY A 76 -14.46 1.51 30.29
N LEU A 77 -13.23 1.90 29.94
CA LEU A 77 -12.89 2.39 28.59
C LEU A 77 -13.14 1.35 27.49
N THR A 78 -12.93 0.06 27.74
CA THR A 78 -13.25 -1.03 26.78
C THR A 78 -14.72 -1.05 26.40
N LYS A 79 -15.60 -0.91 27.39
CA LYS A 79 -17.05 -0.92 27.19
C LYS A 79 -17.49 0.32 26.40
N ILE A 80 -16.95 1.49 26.75
CA ILE A 80 -17.22 2.74 26.05
C ILE A 80 -16.75 2.67 24.58
N ILE A 81 -15.59 2.07 24.30
CA ILE A 81 -15.10 1.88 22.92
C ILE A 81 -16.02 0.97 22.11
N LEU A 82 -16.57 -0.08 22.72
CA LEU A 82 -17.38 -1.09 22.02
C LEU A 82 -18.87 -0.71 21.91
N GLN A 83 -19.40 0.00 22.90
CA GLN A 83 -20.83 0.27 23.03
C GLN A 83 -21.17 1.77 22.93
N GLY A 84 -20.18 2.63 22.73
CA GLY A 84 -20.30 4.09 22.83
C GLY A 84 -20.45 4.59 24.27
N GLY A 85 -20.53 5.91 24.43
CA GLY A 85 -20.64 6.58 25.73
C GLY A 85 -19.63 7.72 25.92
N VAL A 86 -19.54 8.26 27.13
CA VAL A 86 -18.71 9.43 27.43
C VAL A 86 -17.33 9.02 27.93
N ILE A 87 -16.28 9.44 27.23
CA ILE A 87 -14.91 9.36 27.71
C ILE A 87 -14.58 10.65 28.47
N THR A 88 -14.11 10.55 29.71
CA THR A 88 -13.65 11.70 30.51
C THR A 88 -12.15 11.65 30.77
N ARG A 89 -11.56 12.77 31.21
CA ARG A 89 -10.15 12.85 31.62
C ARG A 89 -9.81 11.84 32.71
N GLU A 90 -10.69 11.64 33.69
CA GLU A 90 -10.48 10.69 34.78
C GLU A 90 -10.36 9.25 34.25
N ILE A 91 -11.21 8.87 33.29
CA ILE A 91 -11.16 7.55 32.63
C ILE A 91 -9.84 7.40 31.87
N ILE A 92 -9.43 8.41 31.11
CA ILE A 92 -8.16 8.38 30.36
C ILE A 92 -6.95 8.34 31.30
N MET A 93 -6.95 9.09 32.40
CA MET A 93 -5.86 9.05 33.38
C MET A 93 -5.76 7.69 34.08
N ALA A 94 -6.90 7.07 34.39
CA ALA A 94 -6.92 5.76 35.04
C ALA A 94 -6.56 4.61 34.09
N MET A 95 -7.10 4.62 32.86
CA MET A 95 -7.06 3.46 31.96
C MET A 95 -6.26 3.68 30.68
N GLY A 96 -6.04 4.92 30.26
CA GLY A 96 -5.47 5.28 28.96
C GLY A 96 -4.09 4.68 28.71
N ARG A 97 -3.27 4.52 29.76
CA ARG A 97 -1.95 3.84 29.66
C ARG A 97 -2.02 2.42 29.10
N HIS A 98 -3.15 1.72 29.26
CA HIS A 98 -3.34 0.35 28.76
C HIS A 98 -3.81 0.30 27.28
N PHE A 99 -4.14 1.45 26.70
CA PHE A 99 -4.51 1.62 25.29
C PHE A 99 -3.50 2.48 24.52
N SER A 100 -2.50 3.03 25.21
CA SER A 100 -1.39 3.78 24.64
C SER A 100 -0.52 2.92 23.74
N LEU A 101 0.16 3.58 22.80
CA LEU A 101 1.35 3.04 22.15
C LEU A 101 2.37 2.62 23.23
N ASN A 102 2.96 1.43 23.10
CA ASN A 102 3.81 0.77 24.12
C ASN A 102 3.11 0.41 25.45
N GLY A 103 1.80 0.59 25.56
CA GLY A 103 1.04 0.30 26.79
C GLY A 103 1.04 -1.18 27.19
N MET A 104 1.36 -2.08 26.25
CA MET A 104 1.49 -3.52 26.51
C MET A 104 2.64 -3.87 27.46
N ILE A 105 3.62 -2.99 27.63
CA ILE A 105 4.71 -3.16 28.61
C ILE A 105 4.16 -3.29 30.04
N HIS A 106 2.96 -2.74 30.31
CA HIS A 106 2.33 -2.81 31.63
C HIS A 106 1.52 -4.10 31.86
N ASN A 107 1.41 -5.00 30.87
CA ASN A 107 0.72 -6.28 30.98
C ASN A 107 1.61 -7.42 30.50
N GLN A 108 2.51 -7.90 31.38
CA GLN A 108 3.45 -8.97 31.02
C GLN A 108 2.75 -10.23 30.50
N LYS A 109 1.59 -10.60 31.07
CA LYS A 109 0.85 -11.80 30.64
C LYS A 109 0.31 -11.66 29.22
N GLU A 110 -0.27 -10.51 28.88
CA GLU A 110 -0.73 -10.23 27.51
C GLU A 110 0.45 -10.16 26.54
N LEU A 111 1.55 -9.52 26.95
CA LEU A 111 2.78 -9.42 26.17
C LEU A 111 3.37 -10.80 25.85
N ASP A 112 3.47 -11.69 26.84
CA ASP A 112 3.97 -13.05 26.66
C ASP A 112 3.08 -13.86 25.71
N LEU A 113 1.75 -13.78 25.89
CA LEU A 113 0.79 -14.47 25.05
C LEU A 113 0.81 -13.97 23.59
N LEU A 114 0.93 -12.66 23.38
CA LEU A 114 1.03 -12.09 22.03
C LEU A 114 2.37 -12.41 21.37
N THR A 115 3.46 -12.37 22.14
CA THR A 115 4.78 -12.78 21.66
C THR A 115 4.76 -14.24 21.22
N ALA A 116 4.20 -15.12 22.06
CA ALA A 116 3.99 -16.52 21.69
C ALA A 116 3.10 -16.65 20.45
N ALA A 117 2.01 -15.87 20.35
CA ALA A 117 1.11 -15.90 19.21
C ALA A 117 1.78 -15.52 17.89
N PHE A 118 2.73 -14.59 17.88
CA PHE A 118 3.44 -14.19 16.66
C PHE A 118 4.55 -15.14 16.24
N PHE A 119 5.17 -15.84 17.20
CA PHE A 119 6.37 -16.64 16.93
C PHE A 119 6.17 -18.15 17.02
N GLN A 120 5.05 -18.60 17.58
CA GLN A 120 4.69 -20.03 17.71
C GLN A 120 3.47 -20.38 16.83
N PRO A 121 3.64 -21.30 15.85
CA PRO A 121 2.54 -21.79 15.03
C PRO A 121 1.32 -22.22 15.87
N TYR A 122 0.11 -21.82 15.48
CA TYR A 122 -1.12 -22.21 16.18
C TYR A 122 -1.64 -23.61 15.78
N ALA A 123 -1.11 -24.19 14.71
CA ALA A 123 -1.49 -25.50 14.23
C ALA A 123 -0.30 -26.19 13.56
N ASP A 124 -0.23 -27.52 13.68
CA ASP A 124 0.84 -28.34 13.13
C ASP A 124 0.61 -28.71 11.66
N SER A 125 0.37 -27.70 10.83
CA SER A 125 0.29 -27.86 9.37
C SER A 125 1.47 -27.20 8.68
N SER A 126 1.94 -27.78 7.58
CA SER A 126 3.03 -27.20 6.77
C SER A 126 2.75 -25.74 6.41
N LYS A 127 1.56 -25.45 5.90
CA LYS A 127 1.13 -24.09 5.53
C LYS A 127 1.27 -23.08 6.67
N VAL A 128 0.86 -23.45 7.88
CA VAL A 128 0.97 -22.57 9.06
C VAL A 128 2.44 -22.42 9.45
N ARG A 129 3.20 -23.52 9.54
CA ARG A 129 4.64 -23.46 9.87
C ARG A 129 5.42 -22.60 8.88
N ASP A 130 5.17 -22.72 7.58
CA ASP A 130 5.83 -21.94 6.53
C ASP A 130 5.49 -20.45 6.62
N THR A 131 4.25 -20.12 6.98
CA THR A 131 3.82 -18.72 7.17
C THR A 131 4.56 -18.09 8.35
N TYR A 132 4.66 -18.81 9.47
CA TYR A 132 5.42 -18.36 10.64
C TYR A 132 6.93 -18.30 10.37
N ALA A 133 7.49 -19.19 9.57
CA ALA A 133 8.89 -19.14 9.15
C ALA A 133 9.18 -17.86 8.34
N ARG A 134 8.38 -17.57 7.30
CA ARG A 134 8.52 -16.34 6.50
C ARG A 134 8.34 -15.07 7.34
N PHE A 135 7.40 -15.09 8.29
CA PHE A 135 7.20 -13.96 9.20
C PHE A 135 8.43 -13.76 10.10
N LYS A 136 8.98 -14.82 10.69
CA LYS A 136 10.22 -14.76 11.48
C LYS A 136 11.39 -14.22 10.68
N ASP A 137 11.54 -14.64 9.43
CA ASP A 137 12.61 -14.16 8.57
C ASP A 137 12.44 -12.67 8.23
N THR A 138 11.20 -12.22 7.99
CA THR A 138 10.89 -10.79 7.86
C THR A 138 11.26 -10.00 9.11
N VAL A 139 10.90 -10.51 10.30
CA VAL A 139 11.23 -9.85 11.57
C VAL A 139 12.74 -9.76 11.76
N ARG A 140 13.48 -10.85 11.54
CA ARG A 140 14.95 -10.87 11.65
C ARG A 140 15.60 -9.90 10.68
N TRP A 141 15.19 -9.92 9.40
CA TRP A 141 15.70 -9.03 8.37
C TRP A 141 15.46 -7.55 8.71
N ALA A 142 14.24 -7.21 9.14
CA ALA A 142 13.88 -5.84 9.49
C ALA A 142 14.63 -5.35 10.74
N LEU A 143 14.66 -6.15 11.82
CA LEU A 143 15.34 -5.78 13.06
C LEU A 143 16.86 -5.70 12.89
N ALA A 144 17.48 -6.58 12.11
CA ALA A 144 18.90 -6.48 11.78
C ALA A 144 19.22 -5.15 11.10
N SER A 145 18.40 -4.76 10.12
CA SER A 145 18.57 -3.50 9.39
C SER A 145 18.36 -2.27 10.27
N ILE A 146 17.37 -2.31 11.18
CA ILE A 146 17.07 -1.20 12.12
C ILE A 146 18.18 -1.07 13.18
N LYS A 147 18.74 -2.19 13.64
CA LYS A 147 19.82 -2.19 14.63
C LYS A 147 21.08 -1.49 14.12
N GLU A 148 21.37 -1.60 12.82
CA GLU A 148 22.51 -0.94 12.18
C GLU A 148 22.27 0.57 11.99
N GLN A 149 21.05 0.95 11.61
CA GLN A 149 20.69 2.33 11.33
C GLN A 149 19.19 2.54 11.53
N ASN A 150 18.80 3.64 12.21
CA ASN A 150 17.41 4.03 12.31
C ASN A 150 16.82 4.26 10.92
N ARG A 151 15.92 3.37 10.48
CA ARG A 151 15.29 3.39 9.16
C ARG A 151 13.78 3.21 9.30
N THR A 152 13.04 3.97 8.51
CA THR A 152 11.59 3.79 8.33
C THR A 152 11.29 2.53 7.53
N SER A 153 10.05 2.03 7.62
CA SER A 153 9.60 0.88 6.82
C SER A 153 9.77 1.10 5.31
N THR A 154 9.48 2.31 4.82
CA THR A 154 9.62 2.64 3.40
C THR A 154 11.08 2.66 2.97
N GLU A 155 12.00 3.14 3.81
CA GLU A 155 13.44 3.10 3.53
C GLU A 155 13.97 1.67 3.49
N LEU A 156 13.57 0.81 4.44
CA LEU A 156 13.97 -0.60 4.45
C LEU A 156 13.58 -1.31 3.15
N ILE A 157 12.33 -1.14 2.73
CA ILE A 157 11.82 -1.76 1.51
C ILE A 157 12.55 -1.22 0.27
N ARG A 158 12.74 0.11 0.18
CA ARG A 158 13.43 0.76 -0.95
C ARG A 158 14.89 0.33 -1.05
N LEU A 159 15.63 0.36 0.05
CA LEU A 159 17.04 -0.01 0.09
C LEU A 159 17.23 -1.51 -0.23
N ASN A 160 16.31 -2.36 0.22
CA ASN A 160 16.31 -3.76 -0.16
C ASN A 160 16.02 -3.97 -1.64
N TYR A 161 15.05 -3.27 -2.21
CA TYR A 161 14.81 -3.32 -3.66
C TYR A 161 16.06 -2.91 -4.43
N GLN A 162 16.68 -1.78 -4.06
CA GLN A 162 17.94 -1.33 -4.66
C GLN A 162 19.03 -2.41 -4.53
N LYS A 163 19.23 -2.99 -3.33
CA LYS A 163 20.21 -4.05 -3.11
C LYS A 163 19.95 -5.21 -4.06
N VAL A 164 18.71 -5.71 -4.14
CA VAL A 164 18.36 -6.90 -4.93
C VAL A 164 18.52 -6.67 -6.43
N VAL A 165 18.14 -5.50 -6.97
CA VAL A 165 18.25 -5.22 -8.42
C VAL A 165 19.67 -4.87 -8.86
N LEU A 166 20.55 -4.47 -7.94
CA LEU A 166 21.97 -4.19 -8.20
C LEU A 166 22.90 -5.35 -7.80
N ALA A 167 22.43 -6.33 -7.02
CA ALA A 167 23.24 -7.43 -6.52
C ALA A 167 23.58 -8.45 -7.61
N SER A 168 24.69 -9.16 -7.40
CA SER A 168 24.97 -10.39 -8.13
C SER A 168 24.10 -11.52 -7.60
N LEU A 169 23.62 -12.40 -8.49
CA LEU A 169 22.58 -13.39 -8.20
C LEU A 169 22.81 -14.36 -7.01
N PRO A 170 24.03 -14.75 -6.57
CA PRO A 170 24.16 -15.66 -5.43
C PRO A 170 23.98 -15.01 -4.05
N GLU A 171 23.84 -13.68 -3.96
CA GLU A 171 23.82 -12.96 -2.66
C GLU A 171 22.41 -12.68 -2.11
N ILE A 172 21.35 -13.05 -2.83
CA ILE A 172 19.98 -12.66 -2.51
C ILE A 172 19.30 -13.74 -1.67
N THR A 173 18.91 -13.40 -0.44
CA THR A 173 18.12 -14.31 0.40
C THR A 173 16.64 -14.34 -0.02
N PRO A 174 15.88 -15.40 0.31
CA PRO A 174 14.46 -15.47 -0.03
C PRO A 174 13.60 -14.33 0.53
N VAL A 175 13.93 -13.82 1.73
CA VAL A 175 13.20 -12.70 2.36
C VAL A 175 13.47 -11.38 1.63
N GLU A 176 14.71 -11.14 1.21
CA GLU A 176 15.09 -9.95 0.45
C GLU A 176 14.40 -9.95 -0.91
N LEU A 177 14.40 -11.10 -1.59
CA LEU A 177 13.71 -11.28 -2.86
C LEU A 177 12.20 -11.00 -2.73
N ALA A 178 11.55 -11.55 -1.68
CA ALA A 178 10.13 -11.34 -1.45
C ALA A 178 9.77 -9.86 -1.22
N TRP A 179 10.61 -9.11 -0.49
CA TRP A 179 10.40 -7.68 -0.26
C TRP A 179 10.76 -6.83 -1.49
N ALA A 180 11.73 -7.23 -2.30
CA ALA A 180 12.04 -6.58 -3.57
C ALA A 180 10.91 -6.76 -4.59
N ASP A 181 10.38 -7.98 -4.73
CA ASP A 181 9.20 -8.27 -5.54
C ASP A 181 7.97 -7.48 -5.08
N TYR A 182 7.76 -7.38 -3.75
CA TYR A 182 6.70 -6.53 -3.20
C TYR A 182 6.87 -5.05 -3.58
N GLU A 183 8.08 -4.51 -3.48
CA GLU A 183 8.36 -3.11 -3.86
C GLU A 183 8.21 -2.87 -5.36
N LEU A 184 8.63 -3.82 -6.20
CA LEU A 184 8.39 -3.79 -7.64
C LEU A 184 6.89 -3.65 -7.93
N HIS A 185 6.06 -4.47 -7.29
CA HIS A 185 4.61 -4.40 -7.44
C HIS A 185 4.04 -3.05 -7.01
N ARG A 186 4.56 -2.45 -5.92
CA ARG A 186 4.15 -1.10 -5.47
C ARG A 186 4.51 -0.03 -6.47
N ARG A 187 5.72 -0.07 -7.03
CA ARG A 187 6.20 0.90 -8.03
C ARG A 187 5.39 0.84 -9.32
N VAL A 188 5.14 -0.37 -9.83
CA VAL A 188 4.27 -0.57 -11.01
C VAL A 188 2.84 -0.13 -10.69
N HIS A 189 2.31 -0.45 -9.51
CA HIS A 189 0.98 0.00 -9.10
C HIS A 189 0.88 1.53 -9.06
N LEU A 190 1.85 2.20 -8.45
CA LEU A 190 1.93 3.67 -8.42
C LEU A 190 1.97 4.26 -9.83
N ALA A 191 2.76 3.70 -10.73
CA ALA A 191 2.81 4.15 -12.13
C ALA A 191 1.43 4.05 -12.80
N LEU A 192 0.70 2.96 -12.57
CA LEU A 192 -0.66 2.81 -13.10
C LEU A 192 -1.66 3.78 -12.45
N GLU A 193 -1.52 4.08 -11.15
CA GLU A 193 -2.31 5.12 -10.49
C GLU A 193 -2.02 6.51 -11.06
N LEU A 194 -0.75 6.84 -11.32
CA LEU A 194 -0.34 8.08 -11.98
C LEU A 194 -0.92 8.19 -13.40
N LEU A 195 -0.90 7.11 -14.19
CA LEU A 195 -1.54 7.08 -15.52
C LEU A 195 -3.05 7.28 -15.44
N LEU A 196 -3.71 6.61 -14.48
CA LEU A 196 -5.15 6.75 -14.28
C LEU A 196 -5.50 8.17 -13.81
N GLY A 197 -4.68 8.77 -12.96
CA GLY A 197 -4.81 10.16 -12.52
C GLY A 197 -4.67 11.14 -13.68
N ALA A 198 -3.60 11.01 -14.46
CA ALA A 198 -3.37 11.80 -15.67
C ALA A 198 -4.56 11.71 -16.64
N LEU A 199 -5.00 10.49 -16.97
CA LEU A 199 -6.14 10.26 -17.85
C LEU A 199 -7.41 10.92 -17.33
N THR A 200 -7.74 10.68 -16.06
CA THR A 200 -8.98 11.20 -15.45
C THR A 200 -8.99 12.73 -15.42
N GLU A 201 -7.86 13.35 -15.08
CA GLU A 201 -7.73 14.81 -15.05
C GLU A 201 -7.82 15.42 -16.45
N THR A 202 -7.17 14.82 -17.45
CA THR A 202 -7.30 15.29 -18.84
C THR A 202 -8.72 15.13 -19.36
N LEU A 203 -9.40 14.01 -19.12
CA LEU A 203 -10.81 13.84 -19.48
C LEU A 203 -11.70 14.88 -18.81
N ARG A 204 -11.41 15.26 -17.56
CA ARG A 204 -12.14 16.32 -16.86
C ARG A 204 -11.94 17.68 -17.53
N ARG A 205 -10.73 18.00 -17.99
CA ARG A 205 -10.44 19.23 -18.75
C ARG A 205 -11.16 19.25 -20.11
N LEU A 206 -11.24 18.10 -20.78
CA LEU A 206 -11.92 17.93 -22.07
C LEU A 206 -13.44 17.76 -21.98
N ALA A 207 -13.99 17.57 -20.77
CA ALA A 207 -15.35 17.12 -20.46
C ALA A 207 -15.73 15.73 -21.00
N GLU A 208 -15.17 15.28 -22.12
CA GLU A 208 -15.20 13.93 -22.68
C GLU A 208 -14.06 13.77 -23.68
N GLY A 209 -13.63 12.55 -23.98
CA GLY A 209 -12.69 12.36 -25.09
C GLY A 209 -12.24 10.93 -25.33
N THR A 210 -11.66 10.71 -26.51
CA THR A 210 -10.97 9.47 -26.85
C THR A 210 -9.54 9.48 -26.31
N ILE A 211 -8.90 8.31 -26.27
CA ILE A 211 -7.48 8.21 -25.89
C ILE A 211 -6.59 9.04 -26.82
N ASP A 212 -6.89 9.09 -28.12
CA ASP A 212 -6.13 9.93 -29.06
C ASP A 212 -6.23 11.43 -28.74
N GLN A 213 -7.41 11.90 -28.32
CA GLN A 213 -7.60 13.29 -27.90
C GLN A 213 -6.83 13.61 -26.61
N VAL A 214 -6.81 12.67 -25.65
CA VAL A 214 -6.00 12.79 -24.42
C VAL A 214 -4.51 12.91 -24.74
N ILE A 215 -3.99 12.06 -25.64
CA ILE A 215 -2.59 12.13 -26.08
C ILE A 215 -2.29 13.43 -26.85
N ALA A 216 -3.24 13.90 -27.67
CA ALA A 216 -3.10 15.15 -28.40
C ALA A 216 -3.02 16.37 -27.44
N GLU A 217 -3.81 16.38 -26.37
CA GLU A 217 -3.72 17.39 -25.32
C GLU A 217 -2.32 17.39 -24.67
N TRP A 218 -1.79 16.21 -24.34
CA TRP A 218 -0.46 16.09 -23.74
C TRP A 218 0.66 16.54 -24.67
N LYS A 219 0.46 16.46 -25.99
CA LYS A 219 1.42 16.96 -26.99
C LYS A 219 1.51 18.48 -27.02
N GLY A 220 0.49 19.19 -26.52
CA GLY A 220 0.50 20.65 -26.43
C GLY A 220 1.47 21.21 -25.38
N GLU A 221 1.91 20.37 -24.43
CA GLU A 221 2.84 20.78 -23.37
C GLU A 221 4.25 21.02 -23.92
N LYS A 222 4.88 22.10 -23.47
CA LYS A 222 6.15 22.60 -24.02
C LYS A 222 7.34 22.34 -23.12
N ASP A 223 7.12 22.17 -21.82
CA ASP A 223 8.22 22.06 -20.85
C ASP A 223 8.00 20.93 -19.83
N LEU A 224 9.11 20.30 -19.47
CA LEU A 224 9.20 19.30 -18.42
C LEU A 224 9.68 19.95 -17.12
N PRO A 225 9.07 19.62 -15.98
CA PRO A 225 9.52 20.10 -14.70
C PRO A 225 10.91 19.52 -14.38
N PRO A 226 11.72 20.19 -13.54
CA PRO A 226 13.08 19.75 -13.23
C PRO A 226 13.20 18.28 -12.79
N ILE A 227 12.22 17.78 -12.04
CA ILE A 227 12.18 16.38 -11.57
C ILE A 227 12.07 15.35 -12.71
N LEU A 228 11.56 15.72 -13.89
CA LEU A 228 11.45 14.83 -15.05
C LEU A 228 12.60 15.01 -16.04
N ARG A 229 13.23 16.18 -16.09
CA ARG A 229 14.37 16.44 -16.99
C ARG A 229 15.56 15.51 -16.74
N GLN A 230 15.68 14.95 -15.53
CA GLN A 230 16.70 13.94 -15.23
C GLN A 230 16.43 12.55 -15.85
N PHE A 231 15.20 12.30 -16.32
CA PHE A 231 14.79 11.00 -16.89
C PHE A 231 14.61 11.04 -18.41
N PHE A 232 14.61 12.21 -19.02
CA PHE A 232 14.34 12.37 -20.44
C PHE A 232 15.44 13.18 -21.12
N PRO A 233 15.79 12.84 -22.37
CA PRO A 233 16.86 13.53 -23.10
C PRO A 233 16.44 14.92 -23.61
N THR A 234 15.17 15.29 -23.47
CA THR A 234 14.57 16.50 -24.03
C THR A 234 14.00 17.39 -22.94
N THR A 235 13.86 18.69 -23.23
CA THR A 235 13.15 19.64 -22.37
C THR A 235 11.64 19.57 -22.53
N ALA A 236 11.14 19.10 -23.68
CA ALA A 236 9.72 18.89 -23.96
C ALA A 236 9.32 17.40 -23.81
N PRO A 237 8.01 17.10 -23.65
CA PRO A 237 7.49 15.73 -23.66
C PRO A 237 7.98 14.90 -24.87
N PRO A 238 8.64 13.75 -24.65
CA PRO A 238 9.25 12.95 -25.73
C PRO A 238 8.23 12.05 -26.46
N LEU A 239 7.00 12.52 -26.68
CA LEU A 239 5.89 11.71 -27.21
C LEU A 239 6.14 11.18 -28.64
N ASP A 240 6.96 11.89 -29.41
CA ASP A 240 7.29 11.53 -30.79
C ASP A 240 8.62 10.75 -30.91
N LEU A 241 9.39 10.59 -29.82
CA LEU A 241 10.62 9.79 -29.81
C LEU A 241 10.32 8.30 -29.80
N VAL A 242 11.27 7.49 -30.28
CA VAL A 242 11.17 6.02 -30.21
C VAL A 242 11.31 5.58 -28.75
N LEU A 243 10.43 4.68 -28.29
CA LEU A 243 10.40 4.24 -26.89
C LEU A 243 11.75 3.69 -26.42
N LYS A 244 12.45 2.92 -27.27
CA LYS A 244 13.77 2.38 -26.99
C LYS A 244 14.84 3.44 -26.74
N GLU A 245 14.79 4.57 -27.45
CA GLU A 245 15.72 5.68 -27.25
C GLU A 245 15.48 6.33 -25.88
N VAL A 246 14.21 6.54 -25.53
CA VAL A 246 13.82 7.05 -24.21
C VAL A 246 14.24 6.08 -23.10
N ALA A 247 14.00 4.79 -23.27
CA ALA A 247 14.40 3.76 -22.31
C ALA A 247 15.93 3.66 -22.16
N GLY A 248 16.67 3.79 -23.26
CA GLY A 248 18.13 3.79 -23.26
C GLY A 248 18.74 5.02 -22.59
N GLY A 249 18.03 6.15 -22.61
CA GLY A 249 18.44 7.38 -21.93
C GLY A 249 18.22 7.41 -20.42
N LEU A 250 17.46 6.47 -19.85
CA LEU A 250 17.21 6.42 -18.41
C LEU A 250 18.49 6.02 -17.64
N PRO A 251 18.85 6.70 -16.54
CA PRO A 251 19.92 6.24 -15.64
C PRO A 251 19.64 4.85 -15.06
N GLU A 252 20.66 3.99 -14.92
CA GLU A 252 20.49 2.62 -14.38
C GLU A 252 19.83 2.62 -12.99
N ASP A 253 20.18 3.61 -12.17
CA ASP A 253 19.68 3.83 -10.82
C ASP A 253 18.42 4.70 -10.74
N ALA A 254 17.76 4.98 -11.88
CA ALA A 254 16.55 5.79 -11.93
C ALA A 254 15.51 5.27 -10.92
N PHE A 255 14.94 6.19 -10.12
CA PHE A 255 13.97 5.91 -9.06
C PHE A 255 14.47 5.02 -7.89
N LEU A 256 15.74 4.58 -7.84
CA LEU A 256 16.22 3.77 -6.71
C LEU A 256 16.44 4.60 -5.44
N GLN A 257 16.88 5.86 -5.59
CA GLN A 257 17.13 6.76 -4.46
C GLN A 257 15.92 7.59 -4.02
N ILE A 258 14.95 7.78 -4.91
CA ILE A 258 13.87 8.74 -4.69
C ILE A 258 12.69 8.04 -4.00
N PRO A 259 12.22 8.53 -2.84
CA PRO A 259 10.99 8.04 -2.23
C PRO A 259 9.78 8.22 -3.15
N MET A 260 8.91 7.21 -3.22
CA MET A 260 7.71 7.23 -4.08
C MET A 260 6.78 8.44 -3.86
N ARG A 261 6.77 9.02 -2.65
CA ARG A 261 5.94 10.20 -2.32
C ARG A 261 6.39 11.49 -2.98
N ASN A 262 7.62 11.58 -3.47
CA ASN A 262 8.13 12.82 -4.07
C ASN A 262 7.43 13.19 -5.39
N TYR A 263 6.64 12.27 -5.97
CA TYR A 263 5.90 12.50 -7.21
C TYR A 263 4.48 13.05 -6.98
N GLU A 264 4.04 13.16 -5.72
CA GLU A 264 2.74 13.79 -5.36
C GLU A 264 2.68 15.27 -5.79
N GLY A 265 3.83 15.92 -5.99
CA GLY A 265 3.92 17.31 -6.46
C GLY A 265 3.69 17.53 -7.95
N LEU A 266 3.57 16.46 -8.76
CA LEU A 266 3.31 16.57 -10.20
C LEU A 266 1.86 16.95 -10.45
N LYS A 267 1.62 18.22 -10.83
CA LYS A 267 0.25 18.75 -11.04
C LYS A 267 -0.28 18.55 -12.46
N GLU A 268 0.58 18.61 -13.48
CA GLU A 268 0.12 18.46 -14.86
C GLU A 268 -0.03 16.99 -15.26
N PRO A 269 -1.16 16.62 -15.91
CA PRO A 269 -1.44 15.24 -16.32
C PRO A 269 -0.32 14.60 -17.15
N VAL A 270 0.22 15.33 -18.13
CA VAL A 270 1.31 14.81 -18.97
C VAL A 270 2.57 14.52 -18.15
N HIS A 271 2.88 15.32 -17.13
CA HIS A 271 4.03 15.05 -16.25
C HIS A 271 3.80 13.80 -15.42
N GLN A 272 2.58 13.58 -14.90
CA GLN A 272 2.24 12.33 -14.21
C GLN A 272 2.35 11.12 -15.14
N ALA A 273 1.85 11.22 -16.38
CA ALA A 273 1.91 10.13 -17.37
C ALA A 273 3.35 9.80 -17.79
N LEU A 274 4.19 10.82 -17.99
CA LEU A 274 5.61 10.63 -18.29
C LEU A 274 6.38 10.07 -17.09
N CYS A 275 6.09 10.52 -15.87
CA CYS A 275 6.67 9.94 -14.65
C CYS A 275 6.33 8.45 -14.54
N ALA A 276 5.08 8.09 -14.79
CA ALA A 276 4.65 6.70 -14.82
C ALA A 276 5.39 5.87 -15.88
N LEU A 277 5.52 6.39 -17.11
CA LEU A 277 6.28 5.73 -18.16
C LEU A 277 7.73 5.47 -17.75
N ALA A 278 8.42 6.51 -17.27
CA ALA A 278 9.81 6.42 -16.83
C ALA A 278 9.97 5.41 -15.68
N LEU A 279 9.05 5.40 -14.72
CA LEU A 279 9.05 4.44 -13.61
C LEU A 279 8.85 3.01 -14.09
N LEU A 280 7.93 2.76 -15.03
CA LEU A 280 7.68 1.43 -15.60
C LEU A 280 8.89 0.93 -16.40
N LEU A 281 9.48 1.78 -17.24
CA LEU A 281 10.68 1.46 -18.00
C LEU A 281 11.87 1.15 -17.08
N ALA A 282 12.09 1.97 -16.05
CA ALA A 282 13.12 1.75 -15.04
C ALA A 282 12.92 0.40 -14.32
N CYS A 283 11.71 0.11 -13.85
CA CYS A 283 11.39 -1.16 -13.18
C CYS A 283 11.58 -2.37 -14.10
N SER A 284 11.12 -2.28 -15.36
CA SER A 284 11.26 -3.35 -16.35
C SER A 284 12.74 -3.70 -16.60
N ARG A 285 13.58 -2.68 -16.77
CA ARG A 285 15.02 -2.83 -17.01
C ARG A 285 15.76 -3.33 -15.77
N GLN A 286 15.52 -2.72 -14.61
CA GLN A 286 16.18 -3.08 -13.34
C GLN A 286 15.91 -4.53 -12.93
N THR A 287 14.78 -5.09 -13.33
CA THR A 287 14.40 -6.46 -12.97
C THR A 287 14.59 -7.47 -14.10
N GLN A 288 15.08 -7.04 -15.27
CA GLN A 288 15.18 -7.90 -16.45
C GLN A 288 16.03 -9.15 -16.19
N SER A 289 17.20 -9.01 -15.55
CA SER A 289 18.09 -10.14 -15.23
C SER A 289 17.45 -11.13 -14.25
N LEU A 290 16.75 -10.62 -13.23
CA LEU A 290 16.03 -11.43 -12.24
C LEU A 290 14.85 -12.18 -12.85
N ARG A 291 14.12 -11.54 -13.78
CA ARG A 291 13.03 -12.18 -14.54
C ARG A 291 13.57 -13.22 -15.52
N ALA A 292 14.60 -12.88 -16.30
CA ALA A 292 15.19 -13.78 -17.30
C ALA A 292 15.84 -15.04 -16.69
N SER A 293 16.35 -14.94 -15.46
CA SER A 293 16.88 -16.08 -14.70
C SER A 293 15.82 -16.90 -13.96
N GLY A 294 14.55 -16.50 -13.99
CA GLY A 294 13.45 -17.17 -13.29
C GLY A 294 13.45 -16.96 -11.76
N ILE A 295 14.30 -16.07 -11.24
CA ILE A 295 14.37 -15.74 -9.80
C ILE A 295 13.13 -14.94 -9.41
N LEU A 296 12.74 -13.94 -10.21
CA LEU A 296 11.43 -13.31 -10.10
C LEU A 296 10.43 -14.11 -10.96
N PRO A 297 9.44 -14.78 -10.33
CA PRO A 297 8.51 -15.62 -11.07
C PRO A 297 7.52 -14.78 -11.87
N ASP A 298 7.21 -15.21 -13.10
CA ASP A 298 6.09 -14.70 -13.88
C ASP A 298 4.77 -15.22 -13.28
N ARG A 299 3.90 -14.31 -12.83
CA ARG A 299 2.59 -14.64 -12.26
C ARG A 299 1.43 -14.37 -13.21
N SER A 300 1.73 -13.99 -14.46
CA SER A 300 0.77 -13.59 -15.48
C SER A 300 -0.21 -12.53 -14.97
N HIS A 301 0.29 -11.58 -14.18
CA HIS A 301 -0.51 -10.58 -13.49
C HIS A 301 -0.49 -9.23 -14.25
N TYR A 302 -0.91 -8.13 -13.61
CA TYR A 302 -0.88 -6.82 -14.27
C TYR A 302 0.54 -6.34 -14.59
N LEU A 303 1.53 -6.73 -13.79
CA LEU A 303 2.90 -6.28 -13.96
C LEU A 303 3.51 -6.83 -15.24
N GLU A 304 3.40 -8.14 -15.44
CA GLU A 304 3.99 -8.84 -16.58
C GLU A 304 3.32 -8.39 -17.89
N ARG A 305 2.00 -8.17 -17.85
CA ARG A 305 1.27 -7.56 -18.98
C ARG A 305 1.79 -6.17 -19.32
N VAL A 306 2.01 -5.30 -18.32
CA VAL A 306 2.53 -3.94 -18.56
C VAL A 306 3.94 -3.97 -19.13
N PHE A 307 4.80 -4.87 -18.66
CA PHE A 307 6.15 -5.02 -19.22
C PHE A 307 6.12 -5.58 -20.65
N ALA A 308 5.29 -6.58 -20.93
CA ALA A 308 5.10 -7.09 -22.28
C ALA A 308 4.62 -5.99 -23.25
N LEU A 309 3.68 -5.12 -22.82
CA LEU A 309 3.21 -4.01 -23.64
C LEU A 309 4.32 -3.03 -24.04
N LEU A 310 5.27 -2.77 -23.13
CA LEU A 310 6.43 -1.92 -23.38
C LEU A 310 7.42 -2.60 -24.32
N GLU A 311 7.70 -3.89 -24.09
CA GLU A 311 8.64 -4.70 -24.90
C GLU A 311 8.14 -4.85 -26.34
N GLU A 312 6.86 -5.15 -26.56
CA GLU A 312 6.22 -5.25 -27.89
C GLU A 312 6.28 -3.94 -28.70
N ARG A 313 6.47 -2.80 -28.03
CA ARG A 313 6.39 -1.45 -28.61
C ARG A 313 7.71 -0.70 -28.52
N GLU A 314 8.82 -1.38 -28.25
CA GLU A 314 10.12 -0.72 -28.06
C GLU A 314 10.53 0.14 -29.28
N TYR A 315 10.16 -0.25 -30.50
CA TYR A 315 10.48 0.48 -31.74
C TYR A 315 9.38 1.46 -32.19
N GLN A 316 8.32 1.65 -31.41
CA GLN A 316 7.25 2.59 -31.73
C GLN A 316 7.47 3.94 -31.04
N PRO A 317 6.85 5.02 -31.54
CA PRO A 317 6.83 6.30 -30.84
C PRO A 317 6.20 6.15 -29.43
N VAL A 318 6.71 6.91 -28.45
CA VAL A 318 6.23 6.91 -27.06
C VAL A 318 4.71 7.08 -26.99
N ARG A 319 4.12 7.93 -27.84
CA ARG A 319 2.66 8.12 -27.90
C ARG A 319 1.90 6.81 -28.15
N GLU A 320 2.39 5.91 -28.99
CA GLU A 320 1.70 4.64 -29.29
C GLU A 320 1.83 3.65 -28.13
N ALA A 321 3.00 3.60 -27.48
CA ALA A 321 3.17 2.85 -26.23
C ALA A 321 2.24 3.38 -25.13
N MET A 322 2.12 4.70 -25.02
CA MET A 322 1.26 5.35 -24.03
C MET A 322 -0.23 5.07 -24.26
N LYS A 323 -0.70 5.08 -25.52
CA LYS A 323 -2.07 4.65 -25.86
C LYS A 323 -2.34 3.24 -25.36
N ALA A 324 -1.43 2.30 -25.62
CA ALA A 324 -1.59 0.92 -25.20
C ALA A 324 -1.61 0.78 -23.66
N LEU A 325 -0.71 1.48 -22.96
CA LEU A 325 -0.70 1.53 -21.50
C LEU A 325 -1.98 2.14 -20.91
N LEU A 326 -2.51 3.20 -21.53
CA LEU A 326 -3.77 3.80 -21.08
C LEU A 326 -4.94 2.84 -21.22
N VAL A 327 -5.07 2.18 -22.37
CA VAL A 327 -6.17 1.24 -22.61
C VAL A 327 -6.05 0.02 -21.70
N GLN A 328 -4.93 -0.69 -21.78
CA GLN A 328 -4.78 -2.03 -21.17
C GLN A 328 -4.25 -1.99 -19.74
N GLY A 329 -3.53 -0.92 -19.37
CA GLY A 329 -2.94 -0.73 -18.04
C GLY A 329 -3.79 0.13 -17.09
N ALA A 330 -4.58 1.09 -17.61
CA ALA A 330 -5.38 1.99 -16.78
C ALA A 330 -6.90 1.79 -16.97
N VAL A 331 -7.43 1.93 -18.19
CA VAL A 331 -8.87 1.90 -18.49
C VAL A 331 -9.49 0.55 -18.18
N GLU A 332 -9.02 -0.53 -18.81
CA GLU A 332 -9.60 -1.86 -18.62
C GLU A 332 -9.51 -2.36 -17.17
N PRO A 333 -8.36 -2.27 -16.47
CA PRO A 333 -8.28 -2.72 -15.08
C PRO A 333 -9.16 -1.91 -14.14
N HIS A 334 -9.27 -0.60 -14.38
CA HIS A 334 -10.12 0.30 -13.59
C HIS A 334 -11.59 -0.04 -13.74
N LEU A 335 -12.08 -0.14 -14.98
CA LEU A 335 -13.48 -0.48 -15.26
C LEU A 335 -13.81 -1.86 -14.70
N ARG A 336 -12.96 -2.87 -14.93
CA ARG A 336 -13.15 -4.24 -14.41
C ARG A 336 -13.24 -4.25 -12.88
N THR A 337 -12.34 -3.56 -12.20
CA THR A 337 -12.33 -3.50 -10.73
C THR A 337 -13.55 -2.76 -10.19
N THR A 338 -13.89 -1.62 -10.79
CA THR A 338 -14.98 -0.78 -10.33
C THR A 338 -16.34 -1.43 -10.57
N LEU A 339 -16.58 -1.97 -11.77
CA LEU A 339 -17.84 -2.65 -12.10
C LEU A 339 -18.05 -3.89 -11.23
N ARG A 340 -16.98 -4.65 -10.96
CA ARG A 340 -17.03 -5.76 -9.99
C ARG A 340 -17.43 -5.28 -8.60
N LYS A 341 -16.83 -4.19 -8.11
CA LYS A 341 -17.17 -3.61 -6.79
C LYS A 341 -18.62 -3.13 -6.74
N MET A 342 -19.09 -2.46 -7.79
CA MET A 342 -20.47 -2.00 -7.91
C MET A 342 -21.46 -3.18 -7.93
N GLY A 343 -21.15 -4.25 -8.68
CA GLY A 343 -21.96 -5.48 -8.69
C GLY A 343 -22.00 -6.20 -7.34
N GLN A 344 -21.06 -5.91 -6.44
CA GLN A 344 -21.02 -6.41 -5.06
C GLN A 344 -21.64 -5.45 -4.04
N GLY A 345 -22.30 -4.37 -4.49
CA GLY A 345 -22.92 -3.36 -3.61
C GLY A 345 -21.90 -2.48 -2.85
N GLN A 346 -20.63 -2.49 -3.24
CA GLN A 346 -19.61 -1.64 -2.62
C GLN A 346 -19.67 -0.21 -3.16
N LYS A 347 -19.06 0.74 -2.42
CA LYS A 347 -19.01 2.15 -2.82
C LYS A 347 -18.47 2.31 -4.25
N CYS A 348 -19.24 3.01 -5.08
CA CYS A 348 -18.87 3.32 -6.44
C CYS A 348 -17.56 4.14 -6.46
N SER A 349 -16.55 3.63 -7.16
CA SER A 349 -15.26 4.30 -7.36
C SER A 349 -15.02 4.61 -8.83
N LEU A 350 -16.08 4.71 -9.63
CA LEU A 350 -16.00 5.00 -11.06
C LEU A 350 -15.45 6.40 -11.28
N ARG A 351 -14.50 6.52 -12.21
CA ARG A 351 -13.76 7.77 -12.52
C ARG A 351 -14.16 8.33 -13.88
N PHE A 352 -14.43 7.41 -14.80
CA PHE A 352 -15.02 7.66 -16.10
C PHE A 352 -15.81 6.42 -16.54
N PHE A 353 -16.66 6.57 -17.54
CA PHE A 353 -17.36 5.47 -18.21
C PHE A 353 -17.23 5.60 -19.74
N PRO A 354 -17.20 4.47 -20.46
CA PRO A 354 -17.12 4.48 -21.92
C PRO A 354 -18.51 4.69 -22.56
N GLU A 355 -18.54 5.47 -23.64
CA GLU A 355 -19.63 5.57 -24.62
C GLU A 355 -19.03 5.38 -26.02
N GLY A 356 -19.05 4.14 -26.51
CA GLY A 356 -18.25 3.75 -27.67
C GLY A 356 -16.75 3.93 -27.40
N ALA A 357 -16.06 4.71 -28.24
CA ALA A 357 -14.65 5.04 -28.08
C ALA A 357 -14.39 6.26 -27.16
N VAL A 358 -15.44 6.98 -26.79
CA VAL A 358 -15.36 8.20 -25.97
C VAL A 358 -15.42 7.81 -24.49
N LEU A 359 -14.55 8.40 -23.66
CA LEU A 359 -14.59 8.27 -22.21
C LEU A 359 -15.16 9.55 -21.61
N ARG A 360 -16.15 9.40 -20.72
CA ARG A 360 -16.78 10.51 -20.00
C ARG A 360 -16.39 10.48 -18.52
N PRO A 361 -15.80 11.55 -17.96
CA PRO A 361 -15.43 11.64 -16.55
C PRO A 361 -16.66 11.70 -15.64
N THR A 362 -16.55 11.17 -14.43
CA THR A 362 -17.61 11.23 -13.40
C THR A 362 -17.44 12.39 -12.43
N GLY A 363 -16.38 13.19 -12.59
CA GLY A 363 -15.98 14.25 -11.64
C GLY A 363 -15.24 13.73 -10.41
N THR A 364 -15.09 12.42 -10.23
CA THR A 364 -14.32 11.86 -9.10
C THR A 364 -12.82 11.79 -9.45
N GLY A 365 -11.98 12.42 -8.64
CA GLY A 365 -10.53 12.42 -8.83
C GLY A 365 -9.82 11.12 -8.44
N VAL A 366 -8.55 11.03 -8.83
CA VAL A 366 -7.62 9.96 -8.43
C VAL A 366 -6.46 10.63 -7.69
N TYR A 367 -6.08 10.07 -6.55
CA TYR A 367 -4.98 10.53 -5.72
C TYR A 367 -3.93 9.40 -5.66
N PRO A 368 -2.95 9.39 -6.57
CA PRO A 368 -1.93 8.35 -6.62
C PRO A 368 -1.10 8.29 -5.34
N GLY A 369 -0.61 7.11 -4.97
CA GLY A 369 0.35 6.96 -3.87
C GLY A 369 -0.26 6.82 -2.46
N PHE A 370 -1.58 6.72 -2.35
CA PHE A 370 -2.25 6.56 -1.05
C PHE A 370 -2.05 5.17 -0.42
N SER A 371 -1.45 4.23 -1.16
CA SER A 371 -1.19 2.87 -0.69
C SER A 371 -0.04 2.83 0.34
N GLY A 372 -0.38 2.65 1.62
CA GLY A 372 0.58 2.43 2.69
C GLY A 372 1.41 1.15 2.52
N ASP A 373 2.57 1.06 3.15
CA ASP A 373 3.41 -0.14 3.12
C ASP A 373 3.02 -1.16 4.21
N ARG A 374 3.07 -2.46 3.86
CA ARG A 374 2.71 -3.55 4.79
C ARG A 374 3.70 -3.69 5.95
N LEU A 375 4.97 -3.32 5.74
CA LEU A 375 6.02 -3.45 6.76
C LEU A 375 5.79 -2.50 7.93
N ARG A 376 5.20 -1.32 7.70
CA ARG A 376 4.84 -0.36 8.76
C ARG A 376 3.95 -0.98 9.82
N ASN A 377 2.99 -1.82 9.43
CA ASN A 377 2.14 -2.52 10.38
C ASN A 377 2.93 -3.55 11.18
N VAL A 378 3.87 -4.27 10.54
CA VAL A 378 4.75 -5.23 11.22
C VAL A 378 5.64 -4.53 12.23
N LEU A 379 6.31 -3.43 11.85
CA LEU A 379 7.13 -2.64 12.77
C LEU A 379 6.29 -2.03 13.90
N GLY A 380 5.06 -1.60 13.60
CA GLY A 380 4.13 -1.13 14.61
C GLY A 380 3.84 -2.19 15.68
N MET A 381 3.52 -3.42 15.25
CA MET A 381 3.31 -4.56 16.14
C MET A 381 4.56 -4.93 16.94
N LEU A 382 5.75 -4.94 16.30
CA LEU A 382 7.02 -5.21 16.97
C LEU A 382 7.35 -4.14 18.01
N ALA A 383 7.03 -2.88 17.72
CA ALA A 383 7.23 -1.80 18.68
C ALA A 383 6.30 -1.93 19.89
N ASP A 384 5.04 -2.28 19.66
CA ASP A 384 4.10 -2.49 20.77
C ASP A 384 4.52 -3.67 21.68
N LEU A 385 5.23 -4.66 21.12
CA LEU A 385 5.85 -5.76 21.86
C LEU A 385 7.23 -5.42 22.47
N GLY A 386 7.73 -4.21 22.28
CA GLY A 386 9.01 -3.76 22.85
C GLY A 386 10.26 -4.19 22.08
N PHE A 387 10.15 -4.68 20.84
CA PHE A 387 11.32 -5.04 20.02
C PHE A 387 12.01 -3.83 19.37
N CYS A 388 11.30 -2.72 19.19
CA CYS A 388 11.84 -1.49 18.62
C CYS A 388 11.04 -0.27 19.10
N ASN A 389 11.59 0.93 18.97
CA ASN A 389 10.88 2.16 19.31
C ASN A 389 10.22 2.76 18.06
N ARG A 390 9.05 3.40 18.24
CA ARG A 390 8.50 4.29 17.22
C ARG A 390 9.15 5.66 17.38
N HIS A 391 9.75 6.18 16.30
CA HIS A 391 10.10 7.58 16.20
C HIS A 391 8.97 8.26 15.44
N GLU A 392 8.36 9.28 16.05
CA GLU A 392 7.33 10.12 15.42
C GLU A 392 7.94 11.12 14.45
#